data_AF-A0A8T4GW66-F1
#
_entry.id   AF-A0A8T4GW66-F1
#
_cell.length_a   1.000
_cell.length_b   1.000
_cell.length_c   1.000
_cell.angle_alpha   90.00
_cell.angle_beta   90.00
_cell.angle_gamma   90.00
#
_symmetry.space_group_name_H-M   'P 1'
#
loop_
_entity.id
_entity.type
_entity.pdbx_description
1 polymer ?
#
loop_
_entity_poly.entity_id
_entity_poly.type
_entity_poly.pdbx_seq_one_letter_code
_entity_poly.pdbx_strand_id
1 'polypeptide(L)'
;MTDPVPVAVPRKGRPLEAVLERVATVAATDEAAATVDQVTSVLRYEKAITKGEQTAEKGSYERLVEYSAPNDPNGPEFTLLRDDRQGKPRRIVFDSLTVELEGVPVHLVGREEPFRALRTHEFALGFDAADLVLEEVVSLGPEGIADLAAVNERIDPTESDVRVVTGLGDTVYHTLLAAPETVPTGVDLDREFLADYEGPLCISPRYERLVEAVLGMDAIDGVEFVYPENGQEEEAAIAEAGLGVYLTVTGSTAREFGLVLGEKLFPSETVLLENTAEVAGEDAIEAVRSIISQGLREETELWA
;
A
#
# COMPACT_ATOMS: atom_id res chain seq x y z
N MET A 1 -31.08 0.34 14.51
CA MET A 1 -29.66 0.11 14.26
C MET A 1 -29.34 0.89 13.01
N THR A 2 -28.31 1.72 13.07
CA THR A 2 -27.80 2.44 11.90
C THR A 2 -27.17 1.42 10.96
N ASP A 3 -27.36 1.58 9.65
CA ASP A 3 -26.72 0.69 8.68
C ASP A 3 -25.20 0.86 8.77
N PRO A 4 -24.40 -0.23 8.77
CA PRO A 4 -22.95 -0.14 8.85
C PRO A 4 -22.37 0.65 7.68
N VAL A 5 -21.42 1.54 7.97
CA VAL A 5 -20.70 2.28 6.93
C VAL A 5 -19.72 1.34 6.23
N PRO A 6 -19.88 1.09 4.92
CA PRO A 6 -18.98 0.20 4.19
C PRO A 6 -17.65 0.91 3.89
N VAL A 7 -16.54 0.24 4.15
CA VAL A 7 -15.19 0.74 3.88
C VAL A 7 -14.42 -0.31 3.08
N ALA A 8 -13.94 0.05 1.89
CA ALA A 8 -13.16 -0.85 1.06
C ALA A 8 -11.76 -1.07 1.66
N VAL A 9 -11.31 -2.31 1.82
CA VAL A 9 -9.99 -2.63 2.37
C VAL A 9 -9.27 -3.65 1.48
N PRO A 10 -7.92 -3.69 1.48
CA PRO A 10 -7.17 -4.73 0.78
C PRO A 10 -7.52 -6.12 1.34
N ARG A 11 -7.50 -7.17 0.52
CA ARG A 11 -7.84 -8.54 0.98
C ARG A 11 -6.72 -9.27 1.73
N LYS A 12 -5.49 -8.74 1.69
CA LYS A 12 -4.29 -9.43 2.18
C LYS A 12 -3.10 -8.47 2.26
N GLY A 13 -2.04 -8.93 2.93
CA GLY A 13 -0.75 -8.25 2.95
C GLY A 13 -0.66 -7.15 3.99
N ARG A 14 0.48 -6.45 3.97
CA ARG A 14 0.79 -5.39 4.94
C ARG A 14 -0.28 -4.29 4.98
N PRO A 15 -0.84 -3.82 3.85
CA PRO A 15 -1.89 -2.81 3.90
C PRO A 15 -3.13 -3.22 4.71
N LEU A 16 -3.62 -4.46 4.56
CA LEU A 16 -4.72 -4.93 5.39
C LEU A 16 -4.33 -5.04 6.87
N GLU A 17 -3.12 -5.52 7.17
CA GLU A 17 -2.65 -5.61 8.56
C GLU A 17 -2.63 -4.22 9.22
N ALA A 18 -2.15 -3.19 8.52
CA ALA A 18 -2.14 -1.80 9.00
C ALA A 18 -3.57 -1.27 9.25
N VAL A 19 -4.51 -1.55 8.35
CA VAL A 19 -5.92 -1.16 8.52
C VAL A 19 -6.54 -1.83 9.74
N LEU A 20 -6.35 -3.14 9.90
CA LEU A 20 -6.89 -3.88 11.04
C LEU A 20 -6.30 -3.38 12.37
N GLU A 21 -4.98 -3.13 12.43
CA GLU A 21 -4.32 -2.55 13.59
C GLU A 21 -4.87 -1.16 13.92
N ARG A 22 -5.09 -0.32 12.89
CA ARG A 22 -5.69 1.00 13.06
C ARG A 22 -7.10 0.92 13.62
N VAL A 23 -7.94 0.06 13.06
CA VAL A 23 -9.33 -0.14 13.49
C VAL A 23 -9.39 -0.65 14.93
N ALA A 24 -8.55 -1.62 15.32
CA ALA A 24 -8.48 -2.08 16.71
C ALA A 24 -8.05 -0.96 17.67
N THR A 25 -7.07 -0.15 17.28
CA THR A 25 -6.58 0.98 18.08
C THR A 25 -7.68 2.00 18.33
N VAL A 26 -8.47 2.33 17.30
CA VAL A 26 -9.54 3.32 17.37
C VAL A 26 -10.78 2.76 18.10
N ALA A 27 -11.12 1.49 17.89
CA ALA A 27 -12.21 0.84 18.62
C ALA A 27 -11.94 0.82 20.13
N ALA A 28 -10.66 0.69 20.53
CA ALA A 28 -10.21 0.73 21.91
C ALA A 28 -10.92 -0.30 22.83
N THR A 29 -11.28 -1.46 22.28
CA THR A 29 -11.88 -2.59 23.02
C THR A 29 -11.02 -3.85 22.92
N ASP A 30 -11.02 -4.65 23.99
CA ASP A 30 -10.32 -5.95 24.01
C ASP A 30 -10.89 -6.92 22.96
N GLU A 31 -12.20 -6.82 22.66
CA GLU A 31 -12.86 -7.64 21.65
C GLU A 31 -12.37 -7.32 20.24
N ALA A 32 -12.30 -6.02 19.87
CA ALA A 32 -11.77 -5.63 18.57
C ALA A 32 -10.30 -6.04 18.42
N ALA A 33 -9.49 -5.86 19.47
CA ALA A 33 -8.09 -6.27 19.47
C ALA A 33 -7.92 -7.78 19.29
N ALA A 34 -8.70 -8.60 20.01
CA ALA A 34 -8.67 -10.05 19.89
C ALA A 34 -9.09 -10.53 18.49
N THR A 35 -10.15 -9.94 17.94
CA THR A 35 -10.64 -10.27 16.59
C THR A 35 -9.62 -9.92 15.51
N VAL A 36 -8.98 -8.74 15.61
CA VAL A 36 -7.93 -8.31 14.67
C VAL A 36 -6.69 -9.21 14.75
N ASP A 37 -6.27 -9.62 15.94
CA ASP A 37 -5.15 -10.55 16.12
C ASP A 37 -5.48 -11.93 15.51
N GLN A 38 -6.72 -12.42 15.69
CA GLN A 38 -7.19 -13.64 15.06
C GLN A 38 -7.14 -13.55 13.53
N VAL A 39 -7.70 -12.49 12.94
CA VAL A 39 -7.72 -12.30 11.48
C VAL A 39 -6.30 -12.21 10.92
N THR A 40 -5.45 -11.41 11.57
CA THR A 40 -4.05 -11.24 11.18
C THR A 40 -3.28 -12.56 11.23
N SER A 41 -3.48 -13.34 12.30
CA SER A 41 -2.87 -14.66 12.47
C SER A 41 -3.29 -15.65 11.38
N VAL A 42 -4.57 -15.68 11.02
CA VAL A 42 -5.10 -16.49 9.90
C VAL A 42 -4.43 -16.09 8.58
N LEU A 43 -4.37 -14.80 8.27
CA LEU A 43 -3.79 -14.31 7.03
C LEU A 43 -2.29 -14.59 6.93
N ARG A 44 -1.55 -14.47 8.05
CA ARG A 44 -0.12 -14.81 8.13
C ARG A 44 0.10 -16.31 7.96
N TYR A 45 -0.72 -17.16 8.57
CA TYR A 45 -0.70 -18.61 8.38
C TYR A 45 -0.96 -19.01 6.91
N GLU A 46 -1.99 -18.44 6.28
CA GLU A 46 -2.30 -18.71 4.87
C GLU A 46 -1.22 -18.16 3.92
N LYS A 47 -0.57 -17.05 4.28
CA LYS A 47 0.62 -16.54 3.57
C LYS A 47 1.80 -17.52 3.69
N ALA A 48 2.06 -18.10 4.87
CA ALA A 48 3.13 -19.08 5.07
C ALA A 48 2.88 -20.38 4.27
N ILE A 49 1.63 -20.87 4.25
CA ILE A 49 1.25 -22.01 3.39
C ILE A 49 1.51 -21.68 1.92
N THR A 50 1.10 -20.49 1.51
CA THR A 50 1.25 -20.02 0.13
C THR A 50 2.72 -19.94 -0.32
N LYS A 51 3.64 -19.69 0.62
CA LYS A 51 5.08 -19.66 0.39
C LYS A 51 5.77 -21.02 0.55
N GLY A 52 5.04 -22.06 0.97
CA GLY A 52 5.61 -23.37 1.29
C GLY A 52 6.42 -23.40 2.59
N GLU A 53 6.32 -22.34 3.41
CA GLU A 53 6.96 -22.25 4.73
C GLU A 53 6.17 -23.06 5.78
N GLN A 54 4.91 -23.38 5.48
CA GLN A 54 4.04 -24.16 6.35
C GLN A 54 3.16 -25.12 5.54
N THR A 55 2.80 -26.25 6.18
CA THR A 55 1.89 -27.24 5.59
C THR A 55 0.59 -27.25 6.37
N ALA A 56 -0.52 -27.11 5.65
CA ALA A 56 -1.85 -27.25 6.23
C ALA A 56 -2.23 -28.72 6.39
N GLU A 57 -2.75 -29.11 7.55
CA GLU A 57 -3.29 -30.45 7.78
C GLU A 57 -4.64 -30.65 7.07
N LYS A 58 -5.47 -29.60 7.05
CA LYS A 58 -6.81 -29.60 6.47
C LYS A 58 -6.84 -29.01 5.08
N GLY A 59 -7.81 -29.42 4.26
CA GLY A 59 -8.07 -28.82 2.95
C GLY A 59 -8.59 -27.39 3.04
N SER A 60 -8.46 -26.61 1.96
CA SER A 60 -8.79 -25.18 1.96
C SER A 60 -10.25 -24.87 2.32
N TYR A 61 -11.19 -25.75 1.97
CA TYR A 61 -12.61 -25.54 2.32
C TYR A 61 -12.90 -25.77 3.80
N GLU A 62 -12.23 -26.75 4.42
CA GLU A 62 -12.37 -27.00 5.86
C GLU A 62 -11.79 -25.85 6.67
N ARG A 63 -10.62 -25.33 6.25
CA ARG A 63 -10.00 -24.16 6.87
C ARG A 63 -10.86 -22.90 6.70
N LEU A 64 -11.46 -22.70 5.52
CA LEU A 64 -12.36 -21.58 5.28
C LEU A 64 -13.54 -21.55 6.27
N VAL A 65 -14.15 -22.72 6.52
CA VAL A 65 -15.24 -22.89 7.48
C VAL A 65 -14.77 -22.66 8.92
N GLU A 66 -13.53 -23.03 9.24
CA GLU A 66 -12.94 -22.81 10.56
C GLU A 66 -12.59 -21.35 10.84
N TYR A 67 -12.18 -20.60 9.81
CA TYR A 67 -11.78 -19.20 9.95
C TYR A 67 -12.97 -18.24 9.93
N SER A 68 -14.01 -18.56 9.18
CA SER A 68 -15.16 -17.67 9.00
C SER A 68 -16.20 -17.88 10.07
N ALA A 69 -16.91 -16.80 10.44
CA ALA A 69 -17.98 -16.83 11.44
C ALA A 69 -19.36 -16.52 10.81
N PRO A 70 -19.89 -17.34 9.87
CA PRO A 70 -21.08 -17.00 9.08
C PRO A 70 -22.40 -16.89 9.87
N ASN A 71 -22.39 -17.26 11.15
CA ASN A 71 -23.54 -17.12 12.05
C ASN A 71 -23.42 -15.90 12.98
N ASP A 72 -22.31 -15.17 12.91
CA ASP A 72 -22.06 -13.95 13.67
C ASP A 72 -21.99 -12.77 12.67
N PRO A 73 -22.96 -11.86 12.69
CA PRO A 73 -22.97 -10.72 11.76
C PRO A 73 -21.80 -9.75 11.95
N ASN A 74 -21.09 -9.82 13.09
CA ASN A 74 -19.89 -9.01 13.36
C ASN A 74 -18.61 -9.83 13.28
N GLY A 75 -18.71 -11.15 13.09
CA GLY A 75 -17.56 -12.02 12.99
C GLY A 75 -16.82 -11.84 11.66
N PRO A 76 -15.53 -12.22 11.60
CA PRO A 76 -14.78 -12.15 10.37
C PRO A 76 -15.27 -13.18 9.35
N GLU A 77 -15.32 -12.77 8.09
CA GLU A 77 -15.54 -13.66 6.95
C GLU A 77 -14.29 -13.71 6.06
N PHE A 78 -14.06 -14.89 5.51
CA PHE A 78 -13.00 -15.14 4.55
C PHE A 78 -13.58 -15.76 3.30
N THR A 79 -12.86 -15.63 2.19
CA THR A 79 -13.27 -16.22 0.92
C THR A 79 -12.11 -16.92 0.22
N LEU A 80 -12.44 -17.85 -0.68
CA LEU A 80 -11.46 -18.57 -1.49
C LEU A 80 -11.28 -17.85 -2.83
N LEU A 81 -10.10 -17.30 -3.03
CA LEU A 81 -9.67 -16.72 -4.29
C LEU A 81 -8.84 -17.71 -5.09
N ARG A 82 -8.92 -17.63 -6.43
CA ARG A 82 -7.97 -18.30 -7.32
C ARG A 82 -6.88 -17.32 -7.73
N ASP A 83 -5.66 -17.62 -7.32
CA ASP A 83 -4.49 -16.77 -7.55
C ASP A 83 -3.99 -16.90 -8.99
N ASP A 84 -3.39 -15.83 -9.53
CA ASP A 84 -2.94 -15.81 -10.91
C ASP A 84 -1.61 -16.51 -11.19
N ARG A 85 -0.88 -16.89 -10.14
CA ARG A 85 0.37 -17.66 -10.23
C ARG A 85 0.20 -18.99 -11.00
N GLN A 86 1.34 -19.52 -11.45
CA GLN A 86 1.40 -20.79 -12.16
C GLN A 86 0.69 -21.90 -11.36
N GLY A 87 -0.18 -22.66 -12.05
CA GLY A 87 -1.01 -23.69 -11.42
C GLY A 87 -2.33 -23.17 -10.80
N LYS A 88 -2.57 -21.86 -10.84
CA LYS A 88 -3.79 -21.19 -10.35
C LYS A 88 -4.22 -21.67 -8.96
N PRO A 89 -3.33 -21.60 -7.94
CA PRO A 89 -3.61 -22.14 -6.61
C PRO A 89 -4.78 -21.40 -5.96
N ARG A 90 -5.52 -22.10 -5.09
CA ARG A 90 -6.54 -21.48 -4.25
C ARG A 90 -5.88 -20.85 -3.03
N ARG A 91 -6.35 -19.68 -2.62
CA ARG A 91 -5.88 -18.97 -1.44
C ARG A 91 -7.07 -18.45 -0.65
N ILE A 92 -7.01 -18.59 0.67
CA ILE A 92 -7.97 -17.94 1.55
C ILE A 92 -7.52 -16.50 1.77
N VAL A 93 -8.46 -15.56 1.63
CA VAL A 93 -8.24 -14.13 1.79
C VAL A 93 -9.34 -13.52 2.65
N PHE A 94 -9.08 -12.35 3.23
CA PHE A 94 -10.07 -11.59 3.99
C PHE A 94 -11.24 -11.21 3.08
N ASP A 95 -12.46 -11.32 3.59
CA ASP A 95 -13.67 -10.92 2.87
C ASP A 95 -14.40 -9.77 3.56
N SER A 96 -14.70 -9.91 4.85
CA SER A 96 -15.32 -8.81 5.60
C SER A 96 -15.15 -8.93 7.11
N LEU A 97 -15.38 -7.81 7.80
CA LEU A 97 -15.48 -7.72 9.25
C LEU A 97 -16.29 -6.47 9.62
N THR A 98 -17.20 -6.59 10.58
CA THR A 98 -17.89 -5.43 11.16
C THR A 98 -17.30 -5.10 12.53
N VAL A 99 -16.88 -3.85 12.72
CA VAL A 99 -16.35 -3.34 13.99
C VAL A 99 -17.11 -2.08 14.40
N GLU A 100 -17.41 -1.94 15.68
CA GLU A 100 -17.99 -0.70 16.22
C GLU A 100 -16.89 0.31 16.55
N LEU A 101 -16.95 1.51 15.96
CA LEU A 101 -16.05 2.62 16.23
C LEU A 101 -16.85 3.78 16.84
N GLU A 102 -16.60 4.09 18.11
CA GLU A 102 -17.30 5.14 18.86
C GLU A 102 -18.84 5.10 18.73
N GLY A 103 -19.42 3.89 18.69
CA GLY A 103 -20.87 3.69 18.53
C GLY A 103 -21.37 3.67 17.08
N VAL A 104 -20.49 3.80 16.09
CA VAL A 104 -20.83 3.69 14.67
C VAL A 104 -20.37 2.33 14.13
N PRO A 105 -21.27 1.49 13.60
CA PRO A 105 -20.87 0.23 12.97
C PRO A 105 -20.14 0.51 11.65
N VAL A 106 -18.94 -0.03 11.52
CA VAL A 106 -18.10 0.05 10.31
C VAL A 106 -17.93 -1.34 9.74
N HIS A 107 -18.29 -1.50 8.46
CA HIS A 107 -18.17 -2.76 7.75
C HIS A 107 -16.97 -2.70 6.80
N LEU A 108 -15.87 -3.32 7.21
CA LEU A 108 -14.70 -3.49 6.37
C LEU A 108 -14.99 -4.53 5.30
N VAL A 109 -14.84 -4.17 4.02
CA VAL A 109 -15.13 -5.04 2.89
C VAL A 109 -13.86 -5.24 2.06
N GLY A 110 -13.38 -6.47 2.01
CA GLY A 110 -12.20 -6.86 1.26
C GLY A 110 -12.39 -6.71 -0.25
N ARG A 111 -11.55 -5.90 -0.90
CA ARG A 111 -11.49 -5.71 -2.35
C ARG A 111 -10.12 -6.09 -2.91
N GLU A 112 -10.09 -6.59 -4.14
CA GLU A 112 -8.82 -6.79 -4.85
C GLU A 112 -8.19 -5.45 -5.25
N GLU A 113 -9.03 -4.49 -5.64
CA GLU A 113 -8.65 -3.12 -6.02
C GLU A 113 -9.52 -2.11 -5.22
N PRO A 114 -9.21 -1.84 -3.93
CA PRO A 114 -9.94 -0.87 -3.12
C PRO A 114 -10.02 0.51 -3.76
N PHE A 115 -8.90 1.04 -4.26
CA PHE A 115 -8.87 2.34 -4.93
C PHE A 115 -9.85 2.43 -6.12
N ARG A 116 -9.87 1.39 -6.97
CA ARG A 116 -10.81 1.28 -8.09
C ARG A 116 -12.27 1.34 -7.63
N ALA A 117 -12.60 0.69 -6.52
CA ALA A 117 -13.95 0.64 -5.98
C ALA A 117 -14.45 2.03 -5.53
N LEU A 118 -13.56 2.87 -5.00
CA LEU A 118 -13.87 4.28 -4.71
C LEU A 118 -14.05 5.09 -6.00
N ARG A 119 -13.16 4.89 -6.98
CA ARG A 119 -13.22 5.59 -8.28
C ARG A 119 -14.48 5.27 -9.07
N THR A 120 -15.09 4.10 -8.86
CA THR A 120 -16.37 3.72 -9.46
C THR A 120 -17.59 4.07 -8.61
N HIS A 121 -17.42 4.86 -7.53
CA HIS A 121 -18.50 5.26 -6.63
C HIS A 121 -19.22 4.08 -5.96
N GLU A 122 -18.52 2.95 -5.76
CA GLU A 122 -19.09 1.82 -5.01
C GLU A 122 -18.89 1.99 -3.50
N PHE A 123 -17.82 2.68 -3.11
CA PHE A 123 -17.50 3.00 -1.72
C PHE A 123 -17.16 4.48 -1.59
N ALA A 124 -17.58 5.10 -0.48
CA ALA A 124 -17.19 6.46 -0.14
C ALA A 124 -15.81 6.51 0.54
N LEU A 125 -15.45 5.46 1.30
CA LEU A 125 -14.19 5.36 2.02
C LEU A 125 -13.49 4.05 1.69
N GLY A 126 -12.17 4.09 1.74
CA GLY A 126 -11.37 2.87 1.66
C GLY A 126 -9.91 3.09 1.98
N PHE A 127 -9.17 1.99 1.96
CA PHE A 127 -7.75 1.98 2.20
C PHE A 127 -7.05 1.28 1.07
N ASP A 128 -5.93 1.86 0.64
CA ASP A 128 -5.04 1.21 -0.31
C ASP A 128 -3.60 1.68 -0.13
N ALA A 129 -2.68 1.09 -0.88
CA ALA A 129 -1.32 1.61 -0.96
C ALA A 129 -1.29 2.97 -1.67
N ALA A 130 -0.53 3.94 -1.14
CA ALA A 130 -0.31 5.24 -1.78
C ALA A 130 0.23 5.10 -3.22
N ASP A 131 1.04 4.06 -3.44
CA ASP A 131 1.60 3.70 -4.75
C ASP A 131 0.52 3.59 -5.84
N LEU A 132 -0.64 3.01 -5.53
CA LEU A 132 -1.73 2.82 -6.50
C LEU A 132 -2.39 4.14 -6.90
N VAL A 133 -2.40 5.14 -6.01
CA VAL A 133 -2.93 6.47 -6.33
C VAL A 133 -2.03 7.15 -7.38
N LEU A 134 -0.70 7.06 -7.19
CA LEU A 134 0.29 7.57 -8.14
C LEU A 134 0.17 6.85 -9.50
N GLU A 135 0.00 5.54 -9.49
CA GLU A 135 -0.12 4.73 -10.69
C GLU A 135 -1.42 5.01 -11.47
N GLU A 136 -2.56 5.26 -10.80
CA GLU A 136 -3.84 5.34 -11.50
C GLU A 136 -4.29 6.75 -11.92
N VAL A 137 -4.16 7.76 -11.05
CA VAL A 137 -4.91 9.03 -11.22
C VAL A 137 -4.06 10.29 -11.19
N VAL A 138 -2.78 10.16 -10.88
CA VAL A 138 -1.87 11.30 -10.85
C VAL A 138 -1.36 11.62 -12.26
N SER A 139 -1.34 12.91 -12.59
CA SER A 139 -0.75 13.40 -13.83
C SER A 139 0.78 13.46 -13.73
N LEU A 140 1.48 12.99 -14.76
CA LEU A 140 2.93 13.19 -14.87
C LEU A 140 3.24 14.67 -15.18
N GLY A 141 4.45 15.11 -14.87
CA GLY A 141 4.90 16.46 -15.24
C GLY A 141 6.38 16.69 -14.91
N PRO A 142 6.88 17.91 -15.15
CA PRO A 142 8.30 18.22 -15.05
C PRO A 142 8.86 17.94 -13.64
N GLU A 143 8.18 18.45 -12.62
CA GLU A 143 8.54 18.26 -11.21
C GLU A 143 7.90 16.98 -10.64
N GLY A 144 8.69 16.26 -9.83
CA GLY A 144 8.26 15.04 -9.14
C GLY A 144 7.43 15.30 -7.90
N ILE A 145 6.82 14.23 -7.38
CA ILE A 145 5.98 14.24 -6.16
C ILE A 145 6.79 13.68 -5.00
N ALA A 146 6.96 14.47 -3.93
CA ALA A 146 7.78 14.11 -2.78
C ALA A 146 6.99 13.47 -1.63
N ASP A 147 5.72 13.83 -1.46
CA ASP A 147 4.93 13.44 -0.30
C ASP A 147 3.44 13.26 -0.64
N LEU A 148 2.67 12.78 0.35
CA LEU A 148 1.24 12.53 0.23
C LEU A 148 0.41 13.81 0.06
N ALA A 149 0.87 14.96 0.55
CA ALA A 149 0.14 16.22 0.40
C ALA A 149 0.14 16.66 -1.07
N ALA A 150 1.29 16.56 -1.73
CA ALA A 150 1.46 16.85 -3.15
C ALA A 150 0.67 15.90 -4.07
N VAL A 151 0.31 14.68 -3.62
CA VAL A 151 -0.49 13.74 -4.41
C VAL A 151 -1.84 14.35 -4.79
N ASN A 152 -2.57 14.91 -3.82
CA ASN A 152 -3.91 15.45 -4.06
C ASN A 152 -3.90 16.65 -5.01
N GLU A 153 -2.85 17.47 -4.98
CA GLU A 153 -2.67 18.60 -5.89
C GLU A 153 -2.49 18.16 -7.35
N ARG A 154 -2.01 16.93 -7.56
CA ARG A 154 -1.72 16.36 -8.88
C ARG A 154 -2.86 15.53 -9.48
N ILE A 155 -3.94 15.29 -8.72
CA ILE A 155 -5.12 14.58 -9.20
C ILE A 155 -6.03 15.57 -9.93
N ASP A 156 -6.30 15.32 -11.22
CA ASP A 156 -7.27 16.11 -11.98
C ASP A 156 -8.69 15.85 -11.44
N PRO A 157 -9.41 16.87 -10.93
CA PRO A 157 -10.76 16.70 -10.40
C PRO A 157 -11.79 16.28 -11.46
N THR A 158 -11.47 16.37 -12.75
CA THR A 158 -12.33 15.86 -13.82
C THR A 158 -12.11 14.38 -14.11
N GLU A 159 -11.00 13.81 -13.65
CA GLU A 159 -10.63 12.40 -13.84
C GLU A 159 -10.95 11.54 -12.61
N SER A 160 -10.94 12.12 -11.40
CA SER A 160 -11.23 11.40 -10.17
C SER A 160 -11.72 12.30 -9.04
N ASP A 161 -12.78 11.85 -8.35
CA ASP A 161 -13.27 12.44 -7.09
C ASP A 161 -12.54 11.89 -5.85
N VAL A 162 -11.64 10.92 -6.03
CA VAL A 162 -10.93 10.25 -4.94
C VAL A 162 -9.77 11.10 -4.43
N ARG A 163 -9.64 11.28 -3.11
CA ARG A 163 -8.57 12.02 -2.46
C ARG A 163 -7.93 11.21 -1.33
N VAL A 164 -6.63 11.44 -1.12
CA VAL A 164 -5.89 10.94 0.03
C VAL A 164 -6.24 11.77 1.24
N VAL A 165 -6.72 11.13 2.31
CA VAL A 165 -7.08 11.80 3.57
C VAL A 165 -5.88 11.84 4.50
N THR A 166 -5.26 10.69 4.77
CA THR A 166 -4.11 10.57 5.67
C THR A 166 -3.42 9.21 5.49
N GLY A 167 -2.17 9.10 5.93
CA GLY A 167 -1.41 7.85 5.98
C GLY A 167 -1.54 7.13 7.33
N LEU A 168 -1.42 5.80 7.34
CA LEU A 168 -1.49 4.98 8.56
C LEU A 168 -0.14 4.86 9.28
N GLY A 169 0.96 5.33 8.70
CA GLY A 169 2.28 5.32 9.32
C GLY A 169 3.02 3.99 9.22
N ASP A 170 2.57 3.04 8.39
CA ASP A 170 3.30 1.80 8.08
C ASP A 170 4.33 2.00 6.96
N THR A 171 4.98 3.16 6.94
CA THR A 171 5.75 3.67 5.79
C THR A 171 6.96 2.82 5.42
N VAL A 172 7.06 2.51 4.13
CA VAL A 172 8.25 2.04 3.43
C VAL A 172 8.61 3.09 2.38
N TYR A 173 9.88 3.29 2.04
CA TYR A 173 10.25 4.33 1.09
C TYR A 173 10.69 3.74 -0.23
N HIS A 174 10.20 4.31 -1.34
CA HIS A 174 10.91 4.22 -2.61
C HIS A 174 12.18 5.07 -2.46
N THR A 175 13.34 4.43 -2.60
CA THR A 175 14.63 5.04 -2.28
C THR A 175 15.58 4.87 -3.45
N LEU A 176 16.39 5.89 -3.71
CA LEU A 176 17.48 5.80 -4.67
C LEU A 176 18.57 4.87 -4.13
N LEU A 177 19.02 3.97 -4.97
CA LEU A 177 20.06 2.99 -4.66
C LEU A 177 21.12 3.04 -5.76
N ALA A 178 22.39 3.01 -5.39
CA ALA A 178 23.47 3.02 -6.37
C ALA A 178 24.62 2.09 -5.97
N ALA A 179 25.32 1.57 -6.96
CA ALA A 179 26.64 0.98 -6.75
C ALA A 179 27.65 2.10 -6.38
N PRO A 180 28.60 1.87 -5.46
CA PRO A 180 29.54 2.90 -5.01
C PRO A 180 30.36 3.55 -6.14
N GLU A 181 30.65 2.78 -7.20
CA GLU A 181 31.36 3.24 -8.40
C GLU A 181 30.55 4.20 -9.28
N THR A 182 29.22 4.21 -9.16
CA THR A 182 28.31 5.08 -9.92
C THR A 182 28.24 6.48 -9.33
N VAL A 183 28.41 6.61 -8.02
CA VAL A 183 28.28 7.89 -7.31
C VAL A 183 29.66 8.56 -7.15
N PRO A 184 29.91 9.72 -7.78
CA PRO A 184 31.17 10.42 -7.61
C PRO A 184 31.41 10.79 -6.15
N THR A 185 32.68 10.81 -5.73
CA THR A 185 33.02 11.17 -4.35
C THR A 185 32.54 12.59 -4.01
N GLY A 186 31.73 12.68 -2.96
CA GLY A 186 31.22 13.95 -2.42
C GLY A 186 29.96 14.47 -3.12
N VAL A 187 29.33 13.66 -3.98
CA VAL A 187 28.00 13.92 -4.55
C VAL A 187 26.98 13.13 -3.75
N ASP A 188 25.88 13.79 -3.38
CA ASP A 188 24.75 13.16 -2.72
C ASP A 188 23.90 12.41 -3.75
N LEU A 189 23.38 11.24 -3.38
CA LEU A 189 22.52 10.43 -4.25
C LEU A 189 21.07 10.89 -4.09
N ASP A 190 20.68 11.90 -4.85
CA ASP A 190 19.36 12.54 -4.79
C ASP A 190 18.78 12.82 -6.19
N ARG A 191 17.63 13.49 -6.25
CA ARG A 191 17.00 13.92 -7.52
C ARG A 191 17.88 14.88 -8.34
N GLU A 192 18.73 15.69 -7.70
CA GLU A 192 19.66 16.59 -8.41
C GLU A 192 20.73 15.78 -9.13
N PHE A 193 21.27 14.74 -8.47
CA PHE A 193 22.16 13.78 -9.12
C PHE A 193 21.53 13.11 -10.35
N LEU A 194 20.25 12.74 -10.28
CA LEU A 194 19.56 12.11 -11.41
C LEU A 194 19.36 13.04 -12.61
N ALA A 195 19.12 14.34 -12.38
CA ALA A 195 18.90 15.29 -13.47
C ALA A 195 20.13 15.43 -14.40
N ASP A 196 21.33 15.17 -13.87
CA ASP A 196 22.58 15.16 -14.65
C ASP A 196 23.02 13.75 -15.08
N TYR A 197 22.27 12.70 -14.70
CA TYR A 197 22.62 11.31 -14.98
C TYR A 197 22.14 10.86 -16.36
N GLU A 198 23.06 10.30 -17.15
CA GLU A 198 22.75 9.62 -18.41
C GLU A 198 23.08 8.13 -18.28
N GLY A 199 22.07 7.25 -18.35
CA GLY A 199 22.31 5.81 -18.25
C GLY A 199 21.12 4.98 -17.75
N PRO A 200 21.36 3.68 -17.43
CA PRO A 200 20.33 2.78 -16.96
C PRO A 200 19.88 3.09 -15.53
N LEU A 201 18.56 3.10 -15.29
CA LEU A 201 17.98 3.09 -13.95
C LEU A 201 17.17 1.80 -13.78
N CYS A 202 17.65 0.92 -12.90
CA CYS A 202 16.98 -0.34 -12.64
C CYS A 202 15.79 -0.17 -11.69
N ILE A 203 14.61 -0.59 -12.12
CA ILE A 203 13.37 -0.53 -11.35
C ILE A 203 12.55 -1.80 -11.52
N SER A 204 11.60 -2.04 -10.61
CA SER A 204 10.59 -3.07 -10.84
C SER A 204 9.62 -2.60 -11.94
N PRO A 205 9.27 -3.43 -12.95
CA PRO A 205 8.38 -3.01 -14.04
C PRO A 205 7.02 -2.46 -13.57
N ARG A 206 6.52 -2.96 -12.44
CA ARG A 206 5.26 -2.49 -11.85
C ARG A 206 5.32 -1.05 -11.33
N TYR A 207 6.52 -0.53 -11.04
CA TYR A 207 6.69 0.80 -10.47
C TYR A 207 7.13 1.85 -11.49
N GLU A 208 7.18 1.53 -12.79
CA GLU A 208 7.64 2.47 -13.83
C GLU A 208 6.89 3.80 -13.77
N ARG A 209 5.56 3.75 -13.89
CA ARG A 209 4.72 4.96 -13.82
C ARG A 209 4.82 5.68 -12.47
N LEU A 210 4.97 4.94 -11.37
CA LEU A 210 5.16 5.52 -10.04
C LEU A 210 6.48 6.28 -9.98
N VAL A 211 7.57 5.68 -10.45
CA VAL A 211 8.91 6.26 -10.46
C VAL A 211 8.93 7.52 -11.34
N GLU A 212 8.27 7.50 -12.50
CA GLU A 212 8.08 8.69 -13.34
C GLU A 212 7.38 9.83 -12.58
N ALA A 213 6.29 9.51 -11.86
CA ALA A 213 5.53 10.52 -11.10
C ALA A 213 6.34 11.10 -9.92
N VAL A 214 7.11 10.25 -9.25
CA VAL A 214 7.88 10.61 -8.05
C VAL A 214 9.15 11.38 -8.38
N LEU A 215 9.83 11.02 -9.46
CA LEU A 215 11.04 11.71 -9.92
C LEU A 215 10.72 12.97 -10.72
N GLY A 216 9.64 12.94 -11.51
CA GLY A 216 9.32 13.99 -12.47
C GLY A 216 10.08 13.78 -13.77
N MET A 217 9.52 14.30 -14.87
CA MET A 217 10.06 14.08 -16.22
C MET A 217 11.44 14.72 -16.42
N ASP A 218 11.71 15.85 -15.74
CA ASP A 218 12.98 16.56 -15.90
C ASP A 218 14.16 15.76 -15.32
N ALA A 219 13.93 15.04 -14.21
CA ALA A 219 14.96 14.25 -13.54
C ALA A 219 15.28 12.93 -14.28
N ILE A 220 14.45 12.51 -15.24
CA ILE A 220 14.59 11.22 -15.94
C ILE A 220 14.83 11.36 -17.45
N ASP A 221 15.08 12.57 -17.96
CA ASP A 221 15.26 12.80 -19.41
C ASP A 221 16.45 12.01 -20.00
N GLY A 222 17.53 11.84 -19.23
CA GLY A 222 18.72 11.07 -19.60
C GLY A 222 18.66 9.57 -19.23
N VAL A 223 17.56 9.12 -18.62
CA VAL A 223 17.46 7.78 -18.02
C VAL A 223 16.85 6.77 -18.98
N GLU A 224 17.43 5.58 -19.02
CA GLU A 224 16.82 4.38 -19.63
C GLU A 224 16.35 3.43 -18.51
N PHE A 225 15.04 3.18 -18.40
CA PHE A 225 14.56 2.18 -17.45
C PHE A 225 14.95 0.76 -17.87
N VAL A 226 15.59 0.05 -16.96
CA VAL A 226 15.94 -1.37 -17.10
C VAL A 226 15.31 -2.18 -15.98
N TYR A 227 15.13 -3.48 -16.20
CA TYR A 227 14.32 -4.32 -15.32
C TYR A 227 15.09 -5.58 -14.86
N PRO A 228 14.87 -6.04 -13.62
CA PRO A 228 15.38 -7.33 -13.16
C PRO A 228 14.94 -8.48 -14.05
N GLU A 229 15.80 -9.48 -14.23
CA GLU A 229 15.41 -10.73 -14.86
C GLU A 229 14.43 -11.53 -13.96
N ASN A 230 13.65 -12.43 -14.56
CA ASN A 230 12.67 -13.21 -13.81
C ASN A 230 13.34 -14.10 -12.75
N GLY A 231 13.03 -13.85 -11.48
CA GLY A 231 13.59 -14.57 -10.33
C GLY A 231 14.89 -13.99 -9.79
N GLN A 232 15.37 -12.89 -10.36
CA GLN A 232 16.47 -12.10 -9.81
C GLN A 232 15.96 -11.21 -8.67
N GLU A 233 16.74 -11.07 -7.61
CA GLU A 233 16.46 -10.10 -6.54
C GLU A 233 16.66 -8.67 -7.06
N GLU A 234 15.75 -7.77 -6.72
CA GLU A 234 15.77 -6.41 -7.25
C GLU A 234 17.07 -5.67 -6.88
N GLU A 235 17.57 -5.81 -5.65
CA GLU A 235 18.83 -5.21 -5.24
C GLU A 235 20.05 -5.77 -6.00
N ALA A 236 20.03 -7.04 -6.40
CA ALA A 236 21.08 -7.62 -7.23
C ALA A 236 21.08 -7.01 -8.64
N ALA A 237 19.89 -6.88 -9.25
CA ALA A 237 19.72 -6.25 -10.55
C ALA A 237 20.16 -4.78 -10.52
N ILE A 238 19.86 -4.05 -9.44
CA ILE A 238 20.28 -2.66 -9.25
C ILE A 238 21.81 -2.58 -9.11
N ALA A 239 22.44 -3.50 -8.38
CA ALA A 239 23.91 -3.54 -8.28
C ALA A 239 24.59 -3.80 -9.63
N GLU A 240 23.99 -4.65 -10.47
CA GLU A 240 24.48 -4.90 -11.84
C GLU A 240 24.28 -3.71 -12.78
N ALA A 241 23.15 -3.01 -12.69
CA ALA A 241 22.86 -1.82 -13.48
C ALA A 241 23.65 -0.58 -13.01
N GLY A 242 24.01 -0.53 -11.73
CA GLY A 242 24.76 0.56 -11.10
C GLY A 242 23.88 1.63 -10.44
N LEU A 243 22.61 1.76 -10.81
CA LEU A 243 21.66 2.72 -10.26
C LEU A 243 20.24 2.15 -10.31
N GLY A 244 19.40 2.49 -9.34
CA GLY A 244 18.01 2.06 -9.34
C GLY A 244 17.14 2.70 -8.25
N VAL A 245 15.84 2.41 -8.33
CA VAL A 245 14.85 2.79 -7.31
C VAL A 245 14.16 1.53 -6.81
N TYR A 246 14.14 1.34 -5.49
CA TYR A 246 13.40 0.24 -4.89
C TYR A 246 12.90 0.55 -3.48
N LEU A 247 12.00 -0.30 -3.00
CA LEU A 247 11.42 -0.19 -1.67
C LEU A 247 12.45 -0.55 -0.59
N THR A 248 12.63 0.34 0.38
CA THR A 248 13.50 0.11 1.52
C THR A 248 12.82 0.49 2.83
N VAL A 249 13.05 -0.34 3.86
CA VAL A 249 12.67 -0.04 5.26
C VAL A 249 13.90 0.47 6.01
N THR A 250 14.86 -0.44 6.25
CA THR A 250 16.16 -0.13 6.88
C THR A 250 17.29 -0.04 5.85
N GLY A 251 17.09 -0.63 4.66
CA GLY A 251 18.11 -0.79 3.64
C GLY A 251 19.15 -1.87 3.94
N SER A 252 18.85 -2.86 4.79
CA SER A 252 19.81 -3.94 5.10
C SER A 252 20.15 -4.77 3.87
N THR A 253 19.15 -5.20 3.10
CA THR A 253 19.34 -6.01 1.89
C THR A 253 20.14 -5.26 0.83
N ALA A 254 19.82 -4.00 0.56
CA ALA A 254 20.61 -3.15 -0.34
C ALA A 254 22.11 -3.12 0.04
N ARG A 255 22.43 -2.99 1.33
CA ARG A 255 23.82 -3.02 1.80
C ARG A 255 24.49 -4.39 1.68
N GLU A 256 23.74 -5.49 1.79
CA GLU A 256 24.26 -6.85 1.54
C GLU A 256 24.72 -7.02 0.08
N PHE A 257 24.05 -6.34 -0.85
CA PHE A 257 24.45 -6.24 -2.26
C PHE A 257 25.47 -5.13 -2.55
N GLY A 258 26.00 -4.48 -1.51
CA GLY A 258 27.03 -3.43 -1.66
C GLY A 258 26.51 -2.07 -2.13
N LEU A 259 25.18 -1.88 -2.18
CA LEU A 259 24.57 -0.62 -2.61
C LEU A 259 24.67 0.45 -1.52
N VAL A 260 24.82 1.70 -1.95
CA VAL A 260 24.59 2.88 -1.13
C VAL A 260 23.12 3.28 -1.19
N LEU A 261 22.58 3.79 -0.08
CA LEU A 261 21.24 4.36 -0.03
C LEU A 261 21.33 5.88 -0.19
N GLY A 262 20.52 6.41 -1.09
CA GLY A 262 20.33 7.83 -1.33
C GLY A 262 19.03 8.36 -0.74
N GLU A 263 18.48 9.36 -1.43
CA GLU A 263 17.25 10.03 -1.09
C GLU A 263 16.07 9.06 -1.02
N LYS A 264 15.25 9.25 0.02
CA LYS A 264 13.92 8.65 0.15
C LYS A 264 12.94 9.47 -0.69
N LEU A 265 12.62 8.97 -1.87
CA LEU A 265 11.88 9.70 -2.88
C LEU A 265 10.40 9.86 -2.54
N PHE A 266 9.76 8.79 -2.06
CA PHE A 266 8.33 8.79 -1.78
C PHE A 266 7.94 7.77 -0.70
N PRO A 267 7.06 8.13 0.25
CA PRO A 267 6.53 7.22 1.25
C PRO A 267 5.44 6.28 0.67
N SER A 268 5.78 5.01 0.48
CA SER A 268 4.85 3.91 0.23
C SER A 268 4.23 3.42 1.55
N GLU A 269 3.11 4.02 1.91
CA GLU A 269 2.31 3.65 3.08
C GLU A 269 0.86 3.34 2.71
N THR A 270 0.15 2.74 3.65
CA THR A 270 -1.29 2.53 3.53
C THR A 270 -1.99 3.85 3.84
N VAL A 271 -2.87 4.29 2.94
CA VAL A 271 -3.57 5.57 3.07
C VAL A 271 -5.07 5.37 3.20
N LEU A 272 -5.71 6.20 4.02
CA LEU A 272 -7.16 6.41 4.00
C LEU A 272 -7.49 7.27 2.77
N LEU A 273 -8.42 6.78 1.98
CA LEU A 273 -8.94 7.41 0.77
C LEU A 273 -10.41 7.75 0.98
N GLU A 274 -10.84 8.84 0.38
CA GLU A 274 -12.26 9.20 0.28
C GLU A 274 -12.66 9.51 -1.15
N ASN A 275 -13.87 9.12 -1.55
CA ASN A 275 -14.55 9.71 -2.70
C ASN A 275 -15.32 10.93 -2.22
N THR A 276 -14.83 12.12 -2.56
CA THR A 276 -15.38 13.39 -2.06
C THR A 276 -16.85 13.61 -2.43
N ALA A 277 -17.30 13.08 -3.57
CA ALA A 277 -18.69 13.18 -4.00
C ALA A 277 -19.64 12.31 -3.17
N GLU A 278 -19.18 11.14 -2.70
CA GLU A 278 -19.96 10.21 -1.89
C GLU A 278 -19.92 10.52 -0.38
N VAL A 279 -18.88 11.24 0.08
CA VAL A 279 -18.80 11.73 1.47
C VAL A 279 -19.71 12.94 1.69
N ALA A 280 -19.82 13.81 0.69
CA ALA A 280 -20.47 15.11 0.83
C ALA A 280 -21.95 14.98 1.22
N GLY A 281 -22.27 15.39 2.45
CA GLY A 281 -23.65 15.41 2.96
C GLY A 281 -24.11 14.11 3.63
N GLU A 282 -23.20 13.17 3.88
CA GLU A 282 -23.47 11.91 4.58
C GLU A 282 -22.78 11.89 5.96
N ASP A 283 -23.49 12.37 6.99
CA ASP A 283 -22.97 12.55 8.36
C ASP A 283 -22.30 11.29 8.95
N ALA A 284 -22.84 10.10 8.65
CA ALA A 284 -22.29 8.84 9.15
C ALA A 284 -20.93 8.51 8.54
N ILE A 285 -20.74 8.81 7.26
CA ILE A 285 -19.48 8.59 6.54
C ILE A 285 -18.44 9.60 7.03
N GLU A 286 -18.82 10.87 7.17
CA GLU A 286 -17.94 11.91 7.71
C GLU A 286 -17.46 11.58 9.13
N ALA A 287 -18.37 11.06 9.98
CA ALA A 287 -18.03 10.61 11.32
C ALA A 287 -17.01 9.46 11.30
N VAL A 288 -17.25 8.41 10.50
CA VAL A 288 -16.32 7.27 10.37
C VAL A 288 -14.96 7.72 9.86
N ARG A 289 -14.92 8.58 8.85
CA ARG A 289 -13.67 9.17 8.36
C ARG A 289 -12.90 9.88 9.48
N SER A 290 -13.58 10.73 10.25
CA SER A 290 -12.98 11.49 11.34
C SER A 290 -12.47 10.60 12.48
N ILE A 291 -13.23 9.57 12.85
CA ILE A 291 -12.87 8.61 13.90
C ILE A 291 -11.63 7.82 13.46
N ILE A 292 -11.63 7.32 12.23
CA ILE A 292 -10.51 6.56 11.66
C ILE A 292 -9.25 7.43 11.51
N SER A 293 -9.36 8.71 11.21
CA SER A 293 -8.19 9.59 11.06
C SER A 293 -7.68 10.18 12.39
N GLN A 294 -8.41 10.01 13.49
CA GLN A 294 -8.10 10.67 14.76
C GLN A 294 -6.72 10.31 15.34
N GLY A 295 -5.86 11.31 15.53
CA GLY A 295 -4.53 11.10 16.11
C GLY A 295 -3.53 10.43 15.17
N LEU A 296 -3.90 10.19 13.92
CA LEU A 296 -2.93 10.15 12.82
C LEU A 296 -2.44 11.58 12.60
N ARG A 297 -1.16 11.74 12.32
CA ARG A 297 -0.59 13.06 12.05
C ARG A 297 -1.12 13.57 10.72
N GLU A 298 -1.51 14.83 10.68
CA GLU A 298 -1.51 15.59 9.42
C GLU A 298 -0.03 15.69 9.00
N GLU A 299 0.29 15.09 7.85
CA GLU A 299 1.55 15.25 7.11
C GLU A 299 2.85 14.80 7.83
N THR A 300 3.36 13.65 7.41
CA THR A 300 4.72 13.22 7.70
C THR A 300 5.67 14.06 6.84
N GLU A 301 6.12 15.20 7.36
CA GLU A 301 7.34 15.85 6.88
C GLU A 301 8.40 14.76 6.67
N LEU A 302 8.95 14.68 5.45
CA LEU A 302 10.16 13.90 5.18
C LEU A 302 11.18 14.31 6.23
N TRP A 303 11.65 13.34 7.02
CA TRP A 303 12.62 13.60 8.08
C TRP A 303 13.89 14.13 7.41
N ALA A 304 14.16 15.42 7.59
CA ALA A 304 15.42 16.07 7.23
C ALA A 304 16.61 15.47 7.99
#